data_AF-A0A552LE31-F1
#
_entry.id   AF-A0A552LE31-F1
#
_cell.length_a   1.000
_cell.length_b   1.000
_cell.length_c   1.000
_cell.angle_alpha   90.00
_cell.angle_beta   90.00
_cell.angle_gamma   90.00
#
_symmetry.space_group_name_H-M   'P 1'
#
loop_
_entity.id
_entity.type
_entity.pdbx_description
1 polymer ?
#
loop_
_entity_poly.entity_id
_entity_poly.type
_entity_poly.pdbx_seq_one_letter_code
_entity_poly.pdbx_strand_id
1 'polypeptide(L)'
;MHLSLKSALVVTLYSFRDLRDIAYSMTHKLQSTFQKTVREGPIIEWCIAADSFWSQRPGVVEQRYEDWVLDNTPFVRSIAVTLGIDLAETVLEQIVDEFGLQRNKARTAKLAASLSKKGIDLSERRNALLNDPDSLLHWNHIRNGDVGGWKSIALPEEKAYLAEKCGNWLIARGYEFDLLWATENIV
;
A
#
# COMPACT_ATOMS: atom_id res chain seq x y z
N MET A 1 -31.83 -35.02 4.18
CA MET A 1 -30.37 -34.77 4.29
C MET A 1 -30.17 -33.25 4.28
N HIS A 2 -30.19 -32.62 5.45
CA HIS A 2 -29.96 -31.17 5.57
C HIS A 2 -28.44 -30.93 5.54
N LEU A 3 -27.95 -30.35 4.45
CA LEU A 3 -26.66 -29.67 4.46
C LEU A 3 -26.81 -28.45 5.37
N SER A 4 -26.42 -28.60 6.62
CA SER A 4 -26.12 -27.47 7.49
C SER A 4 -25.01 -26.67 6.79
N LEU A 5 -25.34 -25.48 6.30
CA LEU A 5 -24.35 -24.47 5.95
C LEU A 5 -23.60 -24.17 7.25
N LYS A 6 -22.51 -24.92 7.51
CA LYS A 6 -21.45 -24.46 8.40
C LYS A 6 -21.15 -23.04 7.94
N SER A 7 -21.40 -22.06 8.79
CA SER A 7 -21.15 -20.65 8.52
C SER A 7 -19.82 -20.52 7.79
N ALA A 8 -19.86 -20.05 6.54
CA ALA A 8 -18.65 -19.90 5.74
C ALA A 8 -17.69 -18.99 6.52
N LEU A 9 -16.47 -19.46 6.74
CA LEU A 9 -15.44 -18.66 7.38
C LEU A 9 -15.09 -17.51 6.42
N VAL A 10 -15.45 -16.29 6.79
CA VAL A 10 -15.03 -15.09 6.07
C VAL A 10 -13.73 -14.61 6.70
N VAL A 11 -12.64 -14.74 5.95
CA VAL A 11 -11.34 -14.21 6.36
C VAL A 11 -11.18 -12.81 5.75
N THR A 12 -10.87 -11.83 6.59
CA THR A 12 -10.58 -10.47 6.15
C THR A 12 -9.09 -10.22 6.28
N LEU A 13 -8.43 -9.90 5.16
CA LEU A 13 -7.05 -9.43 5.15
C LEU A 13 -7.08 -7.92 4.98
N TYR A 14 -6.45 -7.18 5.88
CA TYR A 14 -6.38 -5.73 5.82
C TYR A 14 -4.93 -5.28 5.89
N SER A 15 -4.51 -4.44 4.95
CA SER A 15 -3.20 -3.79 5.03
C SER A 15 -3.34 -2.28 5.14
N PHE A 16 -2.50 -1.69 5.99
CA PHE A 16 -2.36 -0.25 6.14
C PHE A 16 -0.91 0.16 5.87
N ARG A 17 -0.70 1.44 5.58
CA ARG A 17 0.60 2.01 5.21
C ARG A 17 0.70 3.41 5.79
N ASP A 18 1.92 3.91 5.97
CA ASP A 18 2.17 5.31 6.30
C ASP A 18 1.39 6.24 5.35
N LEU A 19 0.47 7.04 5.92
CA LEU A 19 -0.39 7.93 5.14
C LEU A 19 0.40 8.99 4.35
N ARG A 20 1.61 9.31 4.80
CA ARG A 20 2.52 10.23 4.10
C ARG A 20 3.06 9.58 2.85
N ASP A 21 3.51 8.33 2.93
CA ASP A 21 3.89 7.57 1.74
C ASP A 21 2.70 7.34 0.80
N ILE A 22 1.48 7.10 1.32
CA ILE A 22 0.27 7.03 0.50
C ILE A 22 0.05 8.33 -0.26
N ALA A 23 0.16 9.50 0.40
CA ALA A 23 -0.04 10.80 -0.23
C ALA A 23 0.84 10.99 -1.48
N TYR A 24 2.14 10.72 -1.36
CA TYR A 24 3.08 10.85 -2.48
C TYR A 24 2.96 9.69 -3.49
N SER A 25 2.66 8.48 -3.03
CA SER A 25 2.39 7.33 -3.90
C SER A 25 1.18 7.61 -4.80
N MET A 26 0.11 8.21 -4.26
CA MET A 26 -1.09 8.55 -5.02
C MET A 26 -0.87 9.76 -5.93
N THR A 27 -0.08 10.74 -5.50
CA THR A 27 0.33 11.86 -6.35
C THR A 27 1.10 11.37 -7.58
N HIS A 28 2.04 10.45 -7.40
CA HIS A 28 2.76 9.78 -8.49
C HIS A 28 1.83 8.91 -9.35
N LYS A 29 1.06 8.04 -8.71
CA LYS A 29 0.18 7.08 -9.40
C LYS A 29 -0.83 7.78 -10.30
N LEU A 30 -1.41 8.89 -9.84
CA LEU A 30 -2.42 9.66 -10.57
C LEU A 30 -1.85 10.74 -11.49
N GLN A 31 -0.51 10.85 -11.58
CA GLN A 31 0.18 11.89 -12.35
C GLN A 31 -0.42 13.28 -12.09
N SER A 32 -0.45 13.63 -10.81
CA SER A 32 -1.16 14.80 -10.28
C SER A 32 -0.25 15.55 -9.31
N THR A 33 -0.73 16.65 -8.76
CA THR A 33 -0.01 17.42 -7.73
C THR A 33 -0.51 17.06 -6.33
N PHE A 34 0.31 17.32 -5.31
CA PHE A 34 -0.09 17.19 -3.91
C PHE A 34 -1.35 18.01 -3.62
N GLN A 35 -1.40 19.25 -4.10
CA GLN A 35 -2.57 20.13 -3.98
C GLN A 35 -3.86 19.42 -4.46
N LYS A 36 -3.86 18.90 -5.69
CA LYS A 36 -5.05 18.28 -6.28
C LYS A 36 -5.40 16.92 -5.67
N THR A 37 -4.40 16.11 -5.34
CA THR A 37 -4.62 14.72 -4.89
C THR A 37 -4.87 14.63 -3.38
N VAL A 38 -4.22 15.47 -2.59
CA VAL A 38 -4.14 15.35 -1.12
C VAL A 38 -4.85 16.51 -0.41
N ARG A 39 -4.72 17.75 -0.89
CA ARG A 39 -5.39 18.90 -0.25
C ARG A 39 -6.84 19.04 -0.69
N GLU A 40 -7.09 18.93 -1.99
CA GLU A 40 -8.43 19.01 -2.58
C GLU A 40 -9.09 17.64 -2.70
N GLY A 41 -8.30 16.57 -2.69
CA GLY A 41 -8.76 15.20 -2.82
C GLY A 41 -9.00 14.52 -1.46
N PRO A 42 -9.89 13.52 -1.40
CA PRO A 42 -10.30 12.91 -0.14
C PRO A 42 -9.40 11.75 0.32
N ILE A 43 -8.18 11.63 -0.20
CA ILE A 43 -7.39 10.40 -0.07
C ILE A 43 -7.03 10.08 1.39
N ILE A 44 -6.67 11.09 2.18
CA ILE A 44 -6.27 10.89 3.57
C ILE A 44 -7.47 10.50 4.42
N GLU A 45 -8.58 11.21 4.26
CA GLU A 45 -9.83 10.95 4.97
C GLU A 45 -10.38 9.57 4.63
N TRP A 46 -10.32 9.16 3.36
CA TRP A 46 -10.72 7.83 2.93
C TRP A 46 -9.84 6.74 3.55
N CYS A 47 -8.53 6.93 3.60
CA CYS A 47 -7.64 5.96 4.23
C CYS A 47 -7.90 5.84 5.73
N ILE A 48 -8.10 6.95 6.46
CA ILE A 48 -8.43 6.92 7.89
C ILE A 48 -9.79 6.23 8.12
N ALA A 49 -10.80 6.56 7.32
CA ALA A 49 -12.12 5.93 7.42
C ALA A 49 -12.06 4.43 7.12
N ALA A 50 -11.31 4.03 6.10
CA ALA A 50 -11.08 2.62 5.77
C ALA A 50 -10.34 1.90 6.91
N ASP A 51 -9.31 2.52 7.48
CA ASP A 51 -8.57 1.98 8.61
C ASP A 51 -9.46 1.74 9.82
N SER A 52 -10.24 2.74 10.23
CA SER A 52 -11.21 2.58 11.32
C SER A 52 -12.25 1.50 11.03
N PHE A 53 -12.69 1.37 9.78
CA PHE A 53 -13.70 0.38 9.41
C PHE A 53 -13.15 -1.04 9.42
N TRP A 54 -11.96 -1.27 8.86
CA TRP A 54 -11.40 -2.61 8.65
C TRP A 54 -10.71 -3.15 9.88
N SER A 55 -10.00 -2.32 10.64
CA SER A 55 -9.31 -2.75 11.87
C SER A 55 -10.25 -3.24 12.97
N GLN A 56 -11.51 -2.80 12.94
CA GLN A 56 -12.52 -3.19 13.93
C GLN A 56 -13.30 -4.44 13.53
N ARG A 57 -12.98 -5.08 12.39
CA ARG A 57 -13.70 -6.27 11.92
C ARG A 57 -13.26 -7.51 12.71
N PRO A 58 -14.19 -8.32 13.22
CA PRO A 58 -13.83 -9.58 13.86
C PRO A 58 -13.04 -10.49 12.91
N GLY A 59 -11.92 -11.04 13.38
CA GLY A 59 -11.09 -11.97 12.61
C GLY A 59 -10.30 -11.32 11.47
N VAL A 60 -10.10 -10.00 11.48
CA VAL A 60 -9.21 -9.33 10.53
C VAL A 60 -7.75 -9.69 10.82
N VAL A 61 -7.00 -10.02 9.77
CA VAL A 61 -5.55 -10.12 9.80
C VAL A 61 -5.01 -8.78 9.31
N GLU A 62 -4.56 -7.95 10.25
CA GLU A 62 -3.95 -6.66 9.93
C GLU A 62 -2.47 -6.81 9.56
N GLN A 63 -2.05 -6.06 8.54
CA GLN A 63 -0.69 -6.10 8.02
C GLN A 63 -0.18 -4.69 7.79
N ARG A 64 0.98 -4.37 8.35
CA ARG A 64 1.68 -3.12 8.07
C ARG A 64 2.47 -3.28 6.78
N TYR A 65 2.27 -2.39 5.83
CA TYR A 65 2.93 -2.44 4.52
C TYR A 65 4.46 -2.42 4.64
N GLU A 66 5.00 -1.59 5.54
CA GLU A 66 6.44 -1.43 5.70
C GLU A 66 7.12 -2.73 6.15
N ASP A 67 6.48 -3.46 7.06
CA ASP A 67 6.95 -4.75 7.53
C ASP A 67 6.89 -5.78 6.39
N TRP A 68 5.83 -5.75 5.57
CA TRP A 68 5.70 -6.63 4.41
C TRP A 68 6.76 -6.38 3.34
N VAL A 69 7.12 -5.12 3.11
CA VAL A 69 8.18 -4.76 2.17
C VAL A 69 9.54 -5.27 2.66
N LEU A 70 9.78 -5.28 3.97
CA LEU A 70 11.02 -5.74 4.58
C LEU A 70 11.14 -7.27 4.55
N ASP A 71 10.10 -7.97 4.99
CA ASP A 71 9.99 -9.42 4.97
C ASP A 71 8.52 -9.83 4.86
N ASN A 72 8.15 -10.42 3.71
CA ASN A 72 6.78 -10.87 3.48
C ASN A 72 6.49 -12.29 4.02
N THR A 73 7.51 -13.00 4.55
CA THR A 73 7.38 -14.38 5.06
C THR A 73 6.37 -14.49 6.21
N PRO A 74 6.42 -13.65 7.27
CA PRO A 74 5.48 -13.73 8.39
C PRO A 74 4.03 -13.51 7.92
N PHE A 75 3.84 -12.67 6.91
CA PHE A 75 2.52 -12.35 6.36
C PHE A 75 1.92 -13.53 5.59
N VAL A 76 2.69 -14.17 4.72
CA VAL A 76 2.23 -15.36 3.99
C VAL A 76 1.89 -16.49 4.97
N ARG A 77 2.71 -16.71 6.01
CA ARG A 77 2.39 -17.67 7.08
C ARG A 77 1.10 -17.30 7.82
N SER A 78 0.93 -16.04 8.21
CA SER A 78 -0.27 -15.59 8.91
C SER A 78 -1.53 -15.81 8.07
N ILE A 79 -1.46 -15.57 6.75
CA ILE A 79 -2.56 -15.85 5.83
C ILE A 79 -2.85 -17.34 5.78
N ALA A 80 -1.83 -18.20 5.61
CA ALA A 80 -2.01 -19.65 5.57
C ALA A 80 -2.64 -20.20 6.85
N VAL A 81 -2.14 -19.78 8.02
CA VAL A 81 -2.69 -20.15 9.33
C VAL A 81 -4.16 -19.74 9.44
N THR A 82 -4.50 -18.52 9.02
CA THR A 82 -5.88 -18.01 9.09
C THR A 82 -6.83 -18.77 8.16
N LEU A 83 -6.32 -19.22 7.01
CA LEU A 83 -7.06 -20.04 6.06
C LEU A 83 -7.08 -21.54 6.45
N GLY A 84 -6.38 -21.95 7.51
CA GLY A 84 -6.24 -23.35 7.90
C GLY A 84 -5.46 -24.19 6.87
N ILE A 85 -4.54 -23.55 6.14
CA ILE A 85 -3.70 -24.20 5.13
C ILE A 85 -2.38 -24.60 5.79
N ASP A 86 -2.07 -25.89 5.75
CA ASP A 86 -0.72 -26.38 6.07
C ASP A 86 0.21 -26.07 4.91
N LEU A 87 1.05 -25.05 5.08
CA LEU A 87 1.91 -24.53 4.03
C LEU A 87 3.33 -25.07 4.20
N ALA A 88 3.74 -25.96 3.29
CA ALA A 88 5.11 -26.46 3.24
C ALA A 88 6.12 -25.32 3.05
N GLU A 89 7.28 -25.45 3.69
CA GLU A 89 8.32 -24.41 3.68
C GLU A 89 8.79 -24.04 2.27
N THR A 90 8.97 -25.04 1.40
CA THR A 90 9.37 -24.81 0.01
C THR A 90 8.33 -24.03 -0.79
N VAL A 91 7.05 -24.19 -0.49
CA VAL A 91 5.96 -23.43 -1.14
C VAL A 91 5.91 -22.01 -0.61
N LEU A 92 6.14 -21.82 0.70
CA LEU A 92 6.26 -20.50 1.30
C LEU A 92 7.40 -19.69 0.64
N GLU A 93 8.59 -20.28 0.52
CA GLU A 93 9.74 -19.66 -0.14
C GLU A 93 9.41 -19.25 -1.59
N GLN A 94 8.71 -20.12 -2.33
CA GLN A 94 8.26 -19.82 -3.70
C GLN A 94 7.29 -18.63 -3.74
N ILE A 95 6.31 -18.56 -2.83
CA ILE A 95 5.36 -17.44 -2.76
C ILE A 95 6.10 -16.14 -2.41
N VAL A 96 6.99 -16.20 -1.41
CA VAL A 96 7.80 -15.07 -0.95
C VAL A 96 8.66 -14.51 -2.08
N ASP A 97 9.36 -15.37 -2.83
CA ASP A 97 10.15 -14.97 -4.00
C ASP A 97 9.26 -14.41 -5.13
N GLU A 98 8.19 -15.13 -5.48
CA GLU A 98 7.36 -14.77 -6.63
C GLU A 98 6.62 -13.45 -6.40
N PHE A 99 6.17 -13.16 -5.19
CA PHE A 99 5.44 -11.93 -4.85
C PHE A 99 6.29 -10.88 -4.11
N GLY A 100 7.60 -11.08 -4.05
CA GLY A 100 8.55 -10.13 -3.48
C GLY A 100 8.64 -8.82 -4.26
N LEU A 101 9.17 -7.78 -3.60
CA LEU A 101 9.28 -6.42 -4.16
C LEU A 101 10.00 -6.40 -5.52
N GLN A 102 11.11 -7.13 -5.65
CA GLN A 102 11.93 -7.10 -6.87
C GLN A 102 11.21 -7.72 -8.06
N ARG A 103 10.48 -8.82 -7.86
CA ARG A 103 9.67 -9.44 -8.92
C ARG A 103 8.49 -8.56 -9.32
N ASN A 104 7.82 -7.93 -8.35
CA ASN A 104 6.76 -6.97 -8.66
C ASN A 104 7.31 -5.75 -9.42
N LYS A 105 8.49 -5.23 -9.07
CA LYS A 105 9.18 -4.17 -9.84
C LYS A 105 9.45 -4.60 -11.29
N ALA A 106 9.92 -5.83 -11.48
CA ALA A 106 10.14 -6.36 -12.82
C ALA A 106 8.84 -6.49 -13.62
N ARG A 107 7.73 -6.90 -12.99
CA ARG A 107 6.40 -6.97 -13.62
C ARG A 107 5.92 -5.58 -14.05
N THR A 108 5.99 -4.57 -13.19
CA THR A 108 5.56 -3.20 -13.52
C THR A 108 6.41 -2.60 -14.65
N ALA A 109 7.73 -2.81 -14.62
CA ALA A 109 8.63 -2.38 -15.69
C ALA A 109 8.33 -3.08 -17.03
N LYS A 110 8.07 -4.39 -17.01
CA LYS A 110 7.68 -5.16 -18.20
C LYS A 110 6.35 -4.67 -18.78
N LEU A 111 5.36 -4.39 -17.93
CA LEU A 111 4.09 -3.82 -18.36
C LEU A 111 4.30 -2.44 -19.00
N ALA A 112 5.04 -1.53 -18.36
CA ALA A 112 5.37 -0.22 -18.90
C ALA A 112 6.02 -0.33 -20.29
N ALA A 113 7.06 -1.16 -20.44
CA ALA A 113 7.72 -1.39 -21.71
C ALA A 113 6.77 -1.95 -22.79
N SER A 114 5.87 -2.86 -22.42
CA SER A 114 4.87 -3.40 -23.34
C SER A 114 3.84 -2.34 -23.78
N LEU A 115 3.42 -1.46 -22.88
CA LEU A 115 2.48 -0.38 -23.20
C LEU A 115 3.16 0.65 -24.14
N SER A 116 4.39 1.06 -23.83
CA SER A 116 5.15 1.97 -24.69
C SER A 116 5.39 1.39 -26.09
N LYS A 117 5.70 0.09 -26.19
CA LYS A 117 5.84 -0.59 -27.50
C LYS A 117 4.55 -0.58 -28.33
N LYS A 118 3.39 -0.48 -27.68
CA LYS A 118 2.08 -0.34 -28.34
C LYS A 118 1.75 1.12 -28.70
N GLY A 119 2.67 2.06 -28.49
CA GLY A 119 2.47 3.48 -28.76
C GLY A 119 1.65 4.21 -27.70
N ILE A 120 1.48 3.62 -26.51
CA ILE A 120 0.77 4.27 -25.41
C ILE A 120 1.73 5.25 -24.72
N ASP A 121 1.34 6.52 -24.69
CA ASP A 121 2.06 7.55 -23.96
C ASP A 121 1.76 7.42 -22.45
N LEU A 122 2.75 6.92 -21.71
CA LEU A 122 2.64 6.74 -20.26
C LEU A 122 2.68 8.05 -19.48
N SER A 123 2.99 9.20 -20.11
CA SER A 123 2.93 10.51 -19.46
C SER A 123 1.50 11.10 -19.43
N GLU A 124 0.60 10.57 -20.25
CA GLU A 124 -0.80 11.01 -20.27
C GLU A 124 -1.56 10.48 -19.05
N ARG A 125 -2.14 11.39 -18.27
CA ARG A 125 -2.92 11.07 -17.05
C ARG A 125 -4.02 10.02 -17.24
N ARG A 126 -4.65 9.94 -18.42
CA ARG A 126 -5.69 8.93 -18.70
C ARG A 126 -5.15 7.49 -18.68
N ASN A 127 -3.84 7.32 -18.88
CA ASN A 127 -3.16 6.02 -18.91
C ASN A 127 -2.56 5.65 -17.54
N ALA A 128 -2.67 6.52 -16.54
CA ALA A 128 -2.14 6.34 -15.19
C ALA A 128 -2.69 5.10 -14.46
N LEU A 129 -3.88 4.63 -14.86
CA LEU A 129 -4.56 3.48 -14.25
C LEU A 129 -4.48 2.18 -15.06
N LEU A 130 -3.70 2.16 -16.15
CA LEU A 130 -3.50 0.93 -16.91
C LEU A 130 -2.74 -0.11 -16.05
N ASN A 131 -3.32 -1.30 -15.95
CA ASN A 131 -2.79 -2.40 -15.17
C ASN A 131 -2.70 -3.69 -15.99
N ASP A 132 -1.92 -4.62 -15.46
CA ASP A 132 -1.90 -6.01 -15.87
C ASP A 132 -3.12 -6.72 -15.23
N PRO A 133 -3.98 -7.41 -16.00
CA PRO A 133 -5.22 -7.97 -15.49
C PRO A 133 -5.03 -9.18 -14.57
N ASP A 134 -3.87 -9.85 -14.63
CA ASP A 134 -3.60 -11.05 -13.85
C ASP A 134 -3.02 -10.70 -12.48
N SER A 135 -2.01 -9.80 -12.47
CA SER A 135 -1.35 -9.33 -11.26
C SER A 135 -2.02 -8.11 -10.61
N LEU A 136 -2.90 -7.41 -11.34
CA LEU A 136 -3.55 -6.15 -10.98
C LEU A 136 -2.57 -4.98 -10.74
N LEU A 137 -1.27 -5.20 -10.99
CA LEU A 137 -0.23 -4.20 -10.87
C LEU A 137 -0.37 -3.18 -11.99
N HIS A 138 -0.40 -1.91 -11.60
CA HIS A 138 -0.37 -0.79 -12.52
C HIS A 138 1.07 -0.61 -13.04
N TRP A 139 1.26 -0.04 -14.23
CA TRP A 139 2.60 0.14 -14.78
C TRP A 139 3.51 1.03 -13.92
N ASN A 140 2.92 1.94 -13.14
CA ASN A 140 3.58 2.83 -12.18
C ASN A 140 3.32 2.44 -10.71
N HIS A 141 2.92 1.19 -10.45
CA HIS A 141 2.51 0.77 -9.10
C HIS A 141 3.66 0.85 -8.08
N ILE A 142 4.88 0.53 -8.52
CA ILE A 142 6.08 0.61 -7.70
C ILE A 142 7.00 1.68 -8.28
N ARG A 143 7.27 2.72 -7.49
CA ARG A 143 8.24 3.75 -7.81
C ARG A 143 9.64 3.28 -7.44
N ASN A 144 10.05 3.52 -6.19
CA ASN A 144 11.34 3.04 -5.67
C ASN A 144 11.18 1.85 -4.72
N GLY A 145 9.98 1.61 -4.20
CA GLY A 145 9.75 0.62 -3.15
C GLY A 145 10.29 1.02 -1.78
N ASP A 146 10.69 2.29 -1.61
CA ASP A 146 11.23 2.80 -0.36
C ASP A 146 10.11 3.01 0.66
N VAL A 147 10.40 2.66 1.91
CA VAL A 147 9.62 3.04 3.09
C VAL A 147 10.09 4.41 3.57
N GLY A 148 9.17 5.33 3.82
CA GLY A 148 9.49 6.69 4.26
C GLY A 148 10.03 7.58 3.14
N GLY A 149 9.80 7.22 1.87
CA GLY A 149 10.24 8.01 0.71
C GLY A 149 9.67 9.43 0.69
N TRP A 150 8.56 9.68 1.41
CA TRP A 150 8.01 11.02 1.61
C TRP A 150 9.02 12.00 2.25
N LYS A 151 9.95 11.54 3.10
CA LYS A 151 10.85 12.41 3.86
C LYS A 151 11.75 13.28 2.97
N SER A 152 12.16 12.75 1.82
CA SER A 152 13.09 13.42 0.89
C SER A 152 12.39 14.32 -0.13
N ILE A 153 11.06 14.23 -0.26
CA ILE A 153 10.29 14.96 -1.29
C ILE A 153 9.26 15.91 -0.69
N ALA A 154 8.90 15.73 0.58
CA ALA A 154 7.87 16.53 1.22
C ALA A 154 8.36 17.95 1.56
N LEU A 155 7.65 18.95 1.05
CA LEU A 155 7.89 20.34 1.41
C LEU A 155 7.43 20.62 2.85
N PRO A 156 8.02 21.57 3.59
CA PRO A 156 7.62 21.90 4.96
C PRO A 156 6.12 22.16 5.12
N GLU A 157 5.51 22.89 4.19
CA GLU A 157 4.07 23.19 4.18
C GLU A 157 3.18 21.96 3.89
N GLU A 158 3.71 20.96 3.19
CA GLU A 158 3.03 19.68 2.97
C GLU A 158 3.11 18.81 4.23
N LYS A 159 4.26 18.79 4.91
CA LYS A 159 4.43 18.11 6.21
C LYS A 159 3.48 18.71 7.26
N ALA A 160 3.42 20.03 7.37
CA ALA A 160 2.50 20.71 8.27
C ALA A 160 1.04 20.36 7.99
N TYR A 161 0.64 20.32 6.72
CA TYR A 161 -0.70 19.90 6.32
C TYR A 161 -0.99 18.43 6.71
N LEU A 162 -0.04 17.52 6.45
CA LEU A 162 -0.20 16.11 6.81
C LEU A 162 -0.27 15.91 8.34
N ALA A 163 0.51 16.66 9.12
CA ALA A 163 0.40 16.63 10.57
C ALA A 163 -0.99 17.06 11.06
N GLU A 164 -1.56 18.12 10.49
CA GLU A 164 -2.92 18.54 10.78
C GLU A 164 -3.95 17.45 10.45
N LYS A 165 -3.84 16.82 9.27
CA LYS A 165 -4.86 15.89 8.76
C LYS A 165 -4.76 14.47 9.32
N CYS A 166 -3.55 13.95 9.51
CA CYS A 166 -3.34 12.56 9.88
C CYS A 166 -2.30 12.34 10.98
N GLY A 167 -1.78 13.39 11.61
CA GLY A 167 -0.77 13.28 12.68
C GLY A 167 -1.21 12.37 13.84
N ASN A 168 -2.43 12.53 14.34
CA ASN A 168 -2.96 11.67 15.40
C ASN A 168 -3.08 10.20 14.98
N TRP A 169 -3.43 9.95 13.71
CA TRP A 169 -3.49 8.59 13.18
C TRP A 169 -2.10 7.96 13.11
N LEU A 170 -1.10 8.72 12.65
CA LEU A 170 0.30 8.27 12.58
C LEU A 170 0.83 7.91 13.97
N ILE A 171 0.53 8.73 14.98
CA ILE A 171 0.89 8.45 16.38
C ILE A 171 0.18 7.19 16.88
N ALA A 172 -1.14 7.09 16.70
CA ALA A 172 -1.93 5.95 17.14
C ALA A 172 -1.48 4.61 16.50
N ARG A 173 -0.98 4.66 15.27
CA ARG A 173 -0.43 3.51 14.54
C ARG A 173 1.07 3.27 14.77
N GLY A 174 1.71 4.05 15.65
CA GLY A 174 3.12 3.88 16.01
C GLY A 174 4.10 4.22 14.88
N TYR A 175 3.70 5.08 13.93
CA TYR A 175 4.62 5.66 12.95
C TYR A 175 5.46 6.79 13.54
N GLU A 176 4.90 7.52 14.52
CA GLU A 176 5.54 8.69 15.14
C GLU A 176 5.21 8.74 16.64
N PHE A 177 6.05 9.41 17.42
CA PHE A 177 5.78 9.60 18.85
C PHE A 177 4.92 10.83 19.13
N ASP A 178 5.10 11.89 18.35
CA ASP A 178 4.38 13.16 18.48
C ASP A 178 4.27 13.85 17.10
N LEU A 179 3.99 15.16 17.05
CA LEU A 179 3.86 15.93 15.82
C LEU A 179 5.14 16.67 15.39
N LEU A 180 6.25 16.53 16.12
CA LEU A 180 7.48 17.28 15.86
C LEU A 180 8.12 16.92 14.52
N TRP A 181 7.89 15.69 14.01
CA TRP A 181 8.34 15.23 12.69
C TRP A 181 7.94 16.17 11.54
N ALA A 182 6.89 16.97 11.71
CA ALA A 182 6.43 17.91 10.69
C ALA A 182 7.14 19.27 10.72
N THR A 183 7.82 19.58 11.82
CA THR A 183 8.56 20.82 12.04
C THR A 183 10.07 20.66 11.96
N GLU A 184 10.57 19.42 12.06
CA GLU A 184 11.99 19.13 11.92
C GLU A 184 12.45 19.37 10.47
N ASN A 185 13.26 20.41 10.30
CA ASN A 185 14.15 20.51 9.15
C ASN A 185 15.23 19.45 9.36
N ILE A 186 15.10 18.30 8.68
CA ILE A 186 16.19 17.35 8.56
C ILE A 186 17.29 18.08 7.77
N VAL A 187 18.30 18.57 8.50
CA VAL A 187 19.54 19.16 7.95
C VAL A 187 20.41 18.04 7.39
#